data_AF-A0A7S4MS31-F1
#
_entry.id   AF-A0A7S4MS31-F1
#
_cell.length_a   1.000
_cell.length_b   1.000
_cell.length_c   1.000
_cell.angle_alpha   90.00
_cell.angle_beta   90.00
_cell.angle_gamma   90.00
#
_symmetry.space_group_name_H-M   'P 1'
#
loop_
_entity.id
_entity.type
_entity.pdbx_description
1 polymer ?
#
loop_
_entity_poly.entity_id
_entity_poly.type
_entity_poly.pdbx_seq_one_letter_code
_entity_poly.pdbx_strand_id
1 'polypeptide(L)'
;PTKSPTTPATLAPTKSPTTPATLAPTKSPATPATLAPTKSPTTSVTVAPTKLPTTPVATPTNSPTTGAPTISQVAEGPCCNVTGSALVADDNNIRIAVNEYLNDASSAMATYGPINCWDTSRVTNMSDLFFDSLLFNDPLGCWNTSSVTTFRKMFYGDSSRTRYNQDISSWDTSSAIDMSFMFFKSWFNQNIQSWDVSSVKDMSNMFANTPLFNHNISSWQVSSVVTMEKTF
;
A
#
# COMPACT_ATOMS: atom_id res chain seq x y z
N PRO A 1 32.77 -31.73 59.86
CA PRO A 1 34.04 -31.12 60.33
C PRO A 1 34.96 -30.85 59.11
N THR A 2 35.20 -29.65 58.61
CA THR A 2 35.23 -28.29 59.16
C THR A 2 35.09 -27.29 57.99
N LYS A 3 34.25 -26.26 58.19
CA LYS A 3 34.33 -24.83 57.78
C LYS A 3 35.22 -24.48 56.54
N SER A 4 34.69 -23.95 55.42
CA SER A 4 34.29 -22.53 55.13
C SER A 4 35.38 -21.48 55.45
N PRO A 5 35.43 -20.26 54.84
CA PRO A 5 34.75 -19.67 53.67
C PRO A 5 35.78 -18.91 52.75
N THR A 6 35.44 -18.24 51.64
CA THR A 6 35.20 -16.77 51.59
C THR A 6 34.87 -16.28 50.17
N THR A 7 34.06 -15.24 50.16
CA THR A 7 33.31 -14.62 49.05
C THR A 7 34.08 -13.43 48.42
N PRO A 8 33.47 -12.50 47.66
CA PRO A 8 33.91 -12.07 46.33
C PRO A 8 34.67 -10.72 46.32
N ALA A 9 35.26 -10.35 45.19
CA ALA A 9 35.77 -9.00 44.96
C ALA A 9 35.01 -8.30 43.82
N THR A 10 34.38 -7.19 44.20
CA THR A 10 33.74 -6.18 43.36
C THR A 10 34.73 -5.03 43.11
N LEU A 11 34.52 -4.29 42.00
CA LEU A 11 34.82 -2.86 41.70
C LEU A 11 35.62 -2.69 40.40
N ALA A 12 35.00 -2.30 39.28
CA ALA A 12 34.58 -0.95 38.84
C ALA A 12 35.63 -0.29 37.90
N PRO A 13 35.34 0.85 37.24
CA PRO A 13 35.06 0.95 35.81
C PRO A 13 36.23 1.55 35.00
N THR A 14 36.47 1.10 33.77
CA THR A 14 37.45 1.72 32.87
C THR A 14 36.77 2.52 31.75
N LYS A 15 36.99 3.82 31.89
CA LYS A 15 36.83 4.97 30.98
C LYS A 15 36.93 4.64 29.47
N SER A 16 35.93 5.12 28.73
CA SER A 16 36.12 5.75 27.39
C SER A 16 36.76 7.14 27.60
N PRO A 17 37.53 7.73 26.67
CA PRO A 17 37.13 7.90 25.27
C PRO A 17 38.27 7.77 24.24
N THR A 18 37.94 7.42 23.00
CA THR A 18 38.76 7.83 21.85
C THR A 18 37.87 8.24 20.68
N THR A 19 38.22 9.44 20.22
CA THR A 19 37.73 10.36 19.19
C THR A 19 37.04 9.76 17.95
N PRO A 20 36.02 10.45 17.40
CA PRO A 20 35.42 10.10 16.10
C PRO A 20 36.39 10.35 14.95
N ALA A 21 36.46 9.40 14.01
CA ALA A 21 37.09 9.61 12.72
C ALA A 21 36.24 10.58 11.89
N THR A 22 36.82 11.75 11.60
CA THR A 22 36.33 12.71 10.60
C THR A 22 36.47 12.10 9.21
N LEU A 23 35.36 11.70 8.59
CA LEU A 23 35.31 11.44 7.16
C LEU A 23 34.87 12.71 6.42
N ALA A 24 35.76 13.18 5.56
CA ALA A 24 35.56 14.31 4.65
C ALA A 24 34.41 14.04 3.64
N PRO A 25 33.74 15.09 3.14
CA PRO A 25 32.60 14.96 2.25
C PRO A 25 33.03 14.37 0.90
N THR A 26 32.46 13.22 0.55
CA THR A 26 32.60 12.66 -0.78
C THR A 26 31.82 13.49 -1.80
N LYS A 27 32.50 13.69 -2.92
CA LYS A 27 32.17 14.55 -4.04
C LYS A 27 30.83 14.15 -4.68
N SER A 28 30.02 15.17 -4.92
CA SER A 28 28.76 15.16 -5.68
C SER A 28 28.80 14.27 -6.95
N PRO A 29 27.79 13.41 -7.19
CA PRO A 29 27.62 12.76 -8.49
C PRO A 29 27.14 13.77 -9.54
N ALA A 30 27.81 13.73 -10.68
CA ALA A 30 27.57 14.57 -11.84
C ALA A 30 26.13 14.49 -12.38
N THR A 31 25.65 15.64 -12.83
CA THR A 31 24.45 15.86 -13.62
C THR A 31 24.43 14.95 -14.86
N PRO A 32 23.34 14.20 -15.15
CA PRO A 32 23.18 13.58 -16.45
C PRO A 32 22.90 14.66 -17.51
N ALA A 33 23.65 14.58 -18.61
CA ALA A 33 23.52 15.45 -19.76
C ALA A 33 22.09 15.43 -20.33
N THR A 34 21.55 16.63 -20.57
CA THR A 34 20.33 16.87 -21.32
C THR A 34 20.52 16.41 -22.77
N LEU A 35 19.88 15.32 -23.19
CA LEU A 35 19.74 14.99 -24.60
C LEU A 35 18.65 15.88 -25.20
N ALA A 36 19.05 16.69 -26.18
CA ALA A 36 18.14 17.50 -26.99
C ALA A 36 17.16 16.58 -27.76
N PRO A 37 15.89 16.98 -27.94
CA PRO A 37 14.94 16.20 -28.71
C PRO A 37 15.30 16.25 -30.21
N THR A 38 15.69 15.10 -30.75
CA THR A 38 15.78 14.90 -32.20
C THR A 38 14.36 14.88 -32.79
N LYS A 39 14.04 15.87 -33.62
CA LYS A 39 12.84 15.86 -34.47
C LYS A 39 12.87 14.62 -35.36
N SER A 40 11.92 13.71 -35.18
CA SER A 40 11.68 12.59 -36.09
C SER A 40 10.56 12.95 -37.08
N PRO A 41 10.60 12.49 -38.34
CA PRO A 41 9.78 13.02 -39.42
C PRO A 41 8.33 12.57 -39.32
N THR A 42 7.40 13.50 -39.53
CA THR A 42 5.97 13.22 -39.66
C THR A 42 5.69 12.70 -41.06
N THR A 43 5.58 11.38 -41.23
CA THR A 43 4.89 10.78 -42.38
C THR A 43 3.47 10.42 -41.96
N SER A 44 2.53 11.23 -42.41
CA SER A 44 1.09 11.02 -42.30
C SER A 44 0.66 9.83 -43.16
N VAL A 45 0.32 8.72 -42.52
CA VAL A 45 -0.40 7.60 -43.16
C VAL A 45 -1.85 7.64 -42.68
N THR A 46 -2.75 7.94 -43.61
CA THR A 46 -4.20 7.90 -43.43
C THR A 46 -4.65 6.44 -43.30
N VAL A 47 -5.11 6.03 -42.11
CA VAL A 47 -5.74 4.72 -41.88
C VAL A 47 -7.24 4.93 -41.66
N ALA A 48 -8.04 4.30 -42.54
CA ALA A 48 -9.50 4.29 -42.47
C ALA A 48 -10.01 3.49 -41.25
N PRO A 49 -11.16 3.86 -40.66
CA PRO A 49 -11.65 3.23 -39.44
C PRO A 49 -12.15 1.80 -39.73
N THR A 50 -11.48 0.81 -39.14
CA THR A 50 -11.93 -0.58 -39.15
C THR A 50 -12.81 -0.83 -37.92
N LYS A 51 -14.02 -1.30 -38.17
CA LYS A 51 -15.08 -1.62 -37.21
C LYS A 51 -14.60 -2.68 -36.20
N LEU A 52 -14.69 -2.36 -34.90
CA LEU A 52 -14.36 -3.24 -33.78
C LEU A 52 -15.36 -4.43 -33.70
N PRO A 53 -14.91 -5.68 -33.48
CA PRO A 53 -15.81 -6.79 -33.18
C PRO A 53 -16.32 -6.70 -31.73
N THR A 54 -17.62 -6.57 -31.55
CA THR A 54 -18.29 -6.69 -30.25
C THR A 54 -18.50 -8.18 -29.92
N THR A 55 -17.73 -8.71 -28.98
CA THR A 55 -18.09 -9.96 -28.27
C THR A 55 -19.06 -9.65 -27.12
N PRO A 56 -20.04 -10.51 -26.81
CA PRO A 56 -21.03 -10.22 -25.78
C PRO A 56 -20.42 -10.24 -24.38
N VAL A 57 -20.69 -9.20 -23.61
CA VAL A 57 -20.42 -9.14 -22.16
C VAL A 57 -21.37 -10.12 -21.48
N ALA A 58 -20.82 -11.16 -20.84
CA ALA A 58 -21.57 -12.02 -19.95
C ALA A 58 -21.96 -11.21 -18.70
N THR A 59 -23.27 -11.07 -18.46
CA THR A 59 -23.83 -10.50 -17.23
C THR A 59 -23.64 -11.48 -16.06
N PRO A 60 -23.01 -11.09 -14.94
CA PRO A 60 -23.03 -11.90 -13.73
C PRO A 60 -24.36 -11.72 -13.00
N THR A 61 -25.10 -12.81 -12.86
CA THR A 61 -26.32 -12.91 -12.05
C THR A 61 -25.92 -12.95 -10.57
N ASN A 62 -26.35 -11.94 -9.79
CA ASN A 62 -26.16 -11.92 -8.34
C ASN A 62 -27.04 -12.98 -7.66
N SER A 63 -26.43 -13.96 -6.99
CA SER A 63 -27.07 -14.83 -6.01
C SER A 63 -26.17 -14.89 -4.76
N PRO A 64 -26.66 -14.58 -3.56
CA PRO A 64 -25.87 -14.66 -2.34
C PRO A 64 -25.79 -16.13 -1.93
N THR A 65 -24.75 -16.81 -2.38
CA THR A 65 -24.31 -18.07 -1.82
C THR A 65 -23.04 -17.77 -1.03
N THR A 66 -22.91 -18.31 0.17
CA THR A 66 -21.65 -18.51 0.90
C THR A 66 -20.75 -19.45 0.08
N GLY A 67 -20.37 -18.99 -1.11
CA GLY A 67 -19.59 -19.70 -2.10
C GLY A 67 -18.12 -19.40 -1.88
N ALA A 68 -17.29 -20.40 -2.15
CA ALA A 68 -15.86 -20.25 -2.13
C ALA A 68 -15.42 -19.00 -2.93
N PRO A 69 -14.35 -18.31 -2.48
CA PRO A 69 -13.79 -17.15 -3.18
C PRO A 69 -13.62 -17.45 -4.67
N THR A 70 -14.10 -16.54 -5.51
CA THR A 70 -14.03 -16.71 -6.97
C THR A 70 -12.60 -16.47 -7.43
N ILE A 71 -12.04 -17.39 -8.19
CA ILE A 71 -10.71 -17.29 -8.78
C ILE A 71 -10.86 -17.18 -10.30
N SER A 72 -10.10 -16.29 -10.93
CA SER A 72 -10.08 -16.12 -12.39
C SER A 72 -8.67 -16.17 -12.94
N GLN A 73 -8.54 -16.53 -14.23
CA GLN A 73 -7.24 -16.50 -14.90
C GLN A 73 -6.79 -15.07 -15.15
N VAL A 74 -5.51 -14.80 -14.88
CA VAL A 74 -4.84 -13.52 -15.11
C VAL A 74 -3.70 -13.75 -16.09
N ALA A 75 -3.65 -12.91 -17.12
CA ALA A 75 -2.56 -12.86 -18.08
C ALA A 75 -1.46 -11.90 -17.59
N GLU A 76 -0.24 -12.10 -18.09
CA GLU A 76 0.88 -11.22 -17.74
C GLU A 76 0.59 -9.77 -18.14
N GLY A 77 0.89 -8.86 -17.22
CA GLY A 77 0.75 -7.42 -17.40
C GLY A 77 1.67 -6.66 -16.45
N PRO A 78 1.73 -5.33 -16.56
CA PRO A 78 2.60 -4.49 -15.72
C PRO A 78 2.35 -4.66 -14.21
N CYS A 79 1.18 -5.19 -13.85
CA CYS A 79 0.77 -5.46 -12.48
C CYS A 79 0.92 -6.91 -12.00
N CYS A 80 0.96 -7.85 -12.95
CA CYS A 80 1.00 -9.28 -12.69
C CYS A 80 1.99 -9.95 -13.60
N ASN A 81 3.12 -10.38 -13.04
CA ASN A 81 4.14 -11.10 -13.80
C ASN A 81 3.92 -12.61 -13.79
N VAL A 82 2.73 -13.08 -13.39
CA VAL A 82 2.37 -14.49 -13.40
C VAL A 82 1.22 -14.73 -14.37
N THR A 83 1.38 -15.72 -15.26
CA THR A 83 0.25 -16.40 -15.86
C THR A 83 -0.32 -17.36 -14.82
N GLY A 84 -1.56 -17.18 -14.39
CA GLY A 84 -2.11 -18.03 -13.34
C GLY A 84 -3.52 -17.63 -12.90
N SER A 85 -3.87 -18.09 -11.72
CA SER A 85 -5.17 -17.88 -11.09
C SER A 85 -5.02 -16.85 -9.98
N ALA A 86 -5.86 -15.81 -9.97
CA ALA A 86 -5.91 -14.83 -8.89
C ALA A 86 -7.33 -14.64 -8.35
N LEU A 87 -7.42 -14.20 -7.09
CA LEU A 87 -8.68 -13.85 -6.45
C LEU A 87 -9.41 -12.75 -7.23
N VAL A 88 -10.69 -12.96 -7.49
CA VAL A 88 -11.65 -11.92 -7.84
C VAL A 88 -12.32 -11.48 -6.55
N ALA A 89 -11.82 -10.38 -6.01
CA ALA A 89 -12.17 -9.89 -4.70
C ALA A 89 -13.48 -9.10 -4.73
N ASP A 90 -14.33 -9.34 -3.73
CA ASP A 90 -15.48 -8.51 -3.39
C ASP A 90 -15.51 -8.27 -1.87
N ASP A 91 -16.46 -7.46 -1.41
CA ASP A 91 -16.57 -7.11 0.01
C ASP A 91 -16.78 -8.32 0.94
N ASN A 92 -17.27 -9.46 0.40
CA ASN A 92 -17.52 -10.66 1.21
C ASN A 92 -16.25 -11.51 1.38
N ASN A 93 -15.40 -11.57 0.35
CA ASN A 93 -14.28 -12.52 0.34
C ASN A 93 -12.91 -11.88 0.63
N ILE A 94 -12.73 -10.57 0.39
CA ILE A 94 -11.40 -9.94 0.48
C ILE A 94 -10.82 -10.05 1.90
N ARG A 95 -11.66 -9.86 2.92
CA ARG A 95 -11.22 -9.90 4.32
C ARG A 95 -10.78 -11.30 4.74
N ILE A 96 -11.42 -12.35 4.20
CA ILE A 96 -11.03 -13.74 4.44
C ILE A 96 -9.67 -14.00 3.80
N ALA A 97 -9.51 -13.65 2.54
CA ALA A 97 -8.26 -13.85 1.81
C ALA A 97 -7.08 -13.07 2.44
N VAL A 98 -7.30 -11.82 2.86
CA VAL A 98 -6.27 -11.04 3.57
C VAL A 98 -5.90 -11.68 4.91
N ASN A 99 -6.87 -12.12 5.71
CA ASN A 99 -6.59 -12.79 6.98
C ASN A 99 -5.79 -14.08 6.79
N GLU A 100 -6.14 -14.88 5.79
CA GLU A 100 -5.39 -16.09 5.45
C GLU A 100 -3.97 -15.76 4.96
N TYR A 101 -3.81 -14.70 4.16
CA TYR A 101 -2.50 -14.22 3.70
C TYR A 101 -1.61 -13.75 4.85
N LEU A 102 -2.16 -13.01 5.81
CA LEU A 102 -1.44 -12.53 6.97
C LEU A 102 -1.04 -13.66 7.93
N ASN A 103 -1.81 -14.76 7.95
CA ASN A 103 -1.51 -15.93 8.76
C ASN A 103 -0.47 -16.85 8.09
N ASP A 104 -0.62 -17.13 6.80
CA ASP A 104 0.32 -17.90 5.99
C ASP A 104 0.28 -17.46 4.52
N ALA A 105 1.19 -16.54 4.17
CA ALA A 105 1.31 -16.01 2.82
C ALA A 105 1.59 -17.09 1.77
N SER A 106 2.28 -18.19 2.12
CA SER A 106 2.59 -19.25 1.16
C SER A 106 1.33 -20.05 0.81
N SER A 107 0.54 -20.41 1.82
CA SER A 107 -0.75 -21.09 1.63
C SER A 107 -1.76 -20.20 0.89
N ALA A 108 -1.85 -18.93 1.28
CA ALA A 108 -2.72 -17.96 0.63
C ALA A 108 -2.30 -17.72 -0.83
N MET A 109 -1.00 -17.63 -1.12
CA MET A 109 -0.51 -17.50 -2.50
C MET A 109 -0.86 -18.72 -3.36
N ALA A 110 -0.83 -19.93 -2.81
CA ALA A 110 -1.26 -21.13 -3.53
C ALA A 110 -2.77 -21.15 -3.81
N THR A 111 -3.57 -20.50 -2.96
CA THR A 111 -5.04 -20.49 -3.03
C THR A 111 -5.57 -19.33 -3.88
N TYR A 112 -5.03 -18.13 -3.67
CA TYR A 112 -5.52 -16.85 -4.20
C TYR A 112 -4.59 -16.22 -5.24
N GLY A 113 -3.43 -16.82 -5.51
CA GLY A 113 -2.38 -16.18 -6.27
C GLY A 113 -1.69 -15.04 -5.52
N PRO A 114 -0.71 -14.37 -6.14
CA PRO A 114 0.01 -13.24 -5.53
C PRO A 114 -0.94 -12.10 -5.15
N ILE A 115 -0.77 -11.52 -3.97
CA ILE A 115 -1.69 -10.50 -3.44
C ILE A 115 -1.81 -9.24 -4.31
N ASN A 116 -0.72 -8.81 -4.96
CA ASN A 116 -0.73 -7.67 -5.88
C ASN A 116 -1.53 -7.94 -7.17
N CYS A 117 -1.93 -9.20 -7.40
CA CYS A 117 -2.68 -9.64 -8.57
C CYS A 117 -4.17 -9.87 -8.36
N TRP A 118 -4.65 -9.66 -7.14
CA TRP A 118 -6.08 -9.79 -6.88
C TRP A 118 -6.86 -8.71 -7.63
N ASP A 119 -7.92 -9.11 -8.31
CA ASP A 119 -8.87 -8.18 -8.93
C ASP A 119 -9.77 -7.60 -7.84
N THR A 120 -9.47 -6.38 -7.39
CA THR A 120 -10.24 -5.68 -6.35
C THR A 120 -11.29 -4.72 -6.91
N SER A 121 -11.57 -4.74 -8.21
CA SER A 121 -12.47 -3.77 -8.88
C SER A 121 -13.90 -3.74 -8.33
N ARG A 122 -14.31 -4.82 -7.65
CA ARG A 122 -15.64 -4.99 -7.06
C ARG A 122 -15.69 -4.72 -5.56
N VAL A 123 -14.57 -4.38 -4.94
CA VAL A 123 -14.47 -4.06 -3.51
C VAL A 123 -14.87 -2.61 -3.31
N THR A 124 -15.79 -2.36 -2.39
CA THR A 124 -16.23 -1.01 -2.00
C THR A 124 -15.79 -0.64 -0.59
N ASN A 125 -15.45 -1.64 0.25
CA ASN A 125 -15.06 -1.46 1.63
C ASN A 125 -13.72 -2.15 1.93
N MET A 126 -12.67 -1.34 2.09
CA MET A 126 -11.33 -1.79 2.48
C MET A 126 -11.01 -1.50 3.96
N SER A 127 -12.04 -1.26 4.79
CA SER A 127 -11.83 -0.93 6.20
C SER A 127 -11.08 -2.03 6.93
N ASP A 128 -10.13 -1.69 7.78
CA ASP A 128 -9.43 -2.63 8.67
C ASP A 128 -8.74 -3.84 7.99
N LEU A 129 -8.54 -3.86 6.66
CA LEU A 129 -7.99 -5.06 5.98
C LEU A 129 -6.62 -5.48 6.53
N PHE A 130 -5.75 -4.53 6.83
CA PHE A 130 -4.43 -4.77 7.40
C PHE A 130 -4.31 -4.15 8.81
N PHE A 131 -5.41 -4.13 9.57
CA PHE A 131 -5.44 -3.63 10.94
C PHE A 131 -4.38 -4.34 11.81
N ASP A 132 -3.56 -3.55 12.50
CA ASP A 132 -2.43 -3.96 13.34
C ASP A 132 -1.47 -4.98 12.69
N SER A 133 -1.38 -4.99 11.36
CA SER A 133 -0.49 -5.88 10.60
C SER A 133 0.93 -5.33 10.60
N LEU A 134 1.61 -5.42 11.75
CA LEU A 134 2.87 -4.73 12.03
C LEU A 134 4.02 -5.03 11.03
N LEU A 135 4.02 -6.21 10.42
CA LEU A 135 5.09 -6.68 9.53
C LEU A 135 4.69 -6.68 8.05
N PHE A 136 3.42 -6.45 7.72
CA PHE A 136 2.95 -6.46 6.34
C PHE A 136 3.53 -5.27 5.57
N ASN A 137 4.13 -5.55 4.41
CA ASN A 137 4.72 -4.55 3.52
C ASN A 137 4.81 -5.04 2.06
N ASP A 138 3.91 -5.93 1.64
CA ASP A 138 3.89 -6.42 0.25
C ASP A 138 3.22 -5.39 -0.68
N PRO A 139 3.58 -5.35 -1.97
CA PRO A 139 3.04 -4.36 -2.90
C PRO A 139 1.54 -4.55 -3.12
N LEU A 140 0.80 -3.44 -3.10
CA LEU A 140 -0.63 -3.34 -3.40
C LEU A 140 -0.95 -2.30 -4.48
N GLY A 141 0.07 -1.72 -5.13
CA GLY A 141 -0.08 -0.61 -6.07
C GLY A 141 -0.93 -0.95 -7.31
N CYS A 142 -1.20 -2.23 -7.55
CA CYS A 142 -2.02 -2.71 -8.65
C CYS A 142 -3.48 -3.00 -8.30
N TRP A 143 -3.85 -2.85 -7.03
CA TRP A 143 -5.25 -2.94 -6.65
C TRP A 143 -6.05 -1.84 -7.33
N ASN A 144 -7.18 -2.24 -7.93
CA ASN A 144 -8.15 -1.29 -8.42
C ASN A 144 -9.00 -0.79 -7.24
N THR A 145 -8.89 0.50 -6.94
CA THR A 145 -9.58 1.15 -5.83
C THR A 145 -10.70 2.10 -6.28
N SER A 146 -11.01 2.18 -7.58
CA SER A 146 -11.95 3.18 -8.13
C SER A 146 -13.36 3.07 -7.55
N SER A 147 -13.74 1.88 -7.06
CA SER A 147 -15.04 1.59 -6.44
C SER A 147 -15.02 1.74 -4.90
N VAL A 148 -13.86 1.98 -4.29
CA VAL A 148 -13.71 1.96 -2.83
C VAL A 148 -14.23 3.26 -2.22
N THR A 149 -15.16 3.12 -1.29
CA THR A 149 -15.80 4.23 -0.58
C THR A 149 -15.22 4.44 0.81
N THR A 150 -14.59 3.42 1.40
CA THR A 150 -13.96 3.52 2.73
C THR A 150 -12.64 2.77 2.81
N PHE A 151 -11.63 3.48 3.30
CA PHE A 151 -10.28 2.98 3.64
C PHE A 151 -10.02 3.04 5.15
N ARG A 152 -11.09 3.22 5.94
CA ARG A 152 -11.01 3.43 7.37
C ARG A 152 -10.10 2.41 8.04
N LYS A 153 -9.08 2.88 8.77
CA LYS A 153 -8.13 2.04 9.52
C LYS A 153 -7.40 0.95 8.70
N MET A 154 -7.35 1.05 7.37
CA MET A 154 -6.80 -0.02 6.52
C MET A 154 -5.39 -0.45 6.93
N PHE A 155 -4.50 0.48 7.31
CA PHE A 155 -3.13 0.23 7.78
C PHE A 155 -2.88 0.76 9.21
N TYR A 156 -3.93 0.74 10.04
CA TYR A 156 -3.89 1.22 11.43
C TYR A 156 -2.93 0.40 12.30
N GLY A 157 -2.06 1.06 13.07
CA GLY A 157 -1.27 0.43 14.12
C GLY A 157 -1.91 0.57 15.51
N ASP A 158 -2.23 -0.56 16.15
CA ASP A 158 -2.81 -0.56 17.50
C ASP A 158 -1.74 -0.74 18.57
N SER A 159 -0.98 -1.84 18.48
CA SER A 159 0.04 -2.19 19.48
C SER A 159 1.36 -1.44 19.23
N SER A 160 1.74 -1.28 17.96
CA SER A 160 2.96 -0.58 17.53
C SER A 160 2.70 0.15 16.21
N ARG A 161 3.78 0.62 15.54
CA ARG A 161 3.66 1.23 14.21
C ARG A 161 3.65 0.18 13.11
N THR A 162 2.74 0.28 12.14
CA THR A 162 2.73 -0.59 10.95
C THR A 162 3.90 -0.27 10.03
N ARG A 163 4.47 -1.29 9.38
CA ARG A 163 5.62 -1.16 8.46
C ARG A 163 5.23 -0.89 7.01
N TYR A 164 3.94 -0.92 6.70
CA TYR A 164 3.46 -0.72 5.33
C TYR A 164 3.94 0.64 4.78
N ASN A 165 4.70 0.60 3.70
CA ASN A 165 5.30 1.76 3.06
C ASN A 165 5.55 1.51 1.56
N GLN A 166 4.65 0.80 0.89
CA GLN A 166 4.72 0.53 -0.55
C GLN A 166 4.03 1.63 -1.35
N ASP A 167 4.50 1.85 -2.58
CA ASP A 167 3.92 2.83 -3.50
C ASP A 167 2.47 2.47 -3.85
N ILE A 168 1.58 3.42 -3.58
CA ILE A 168 0.13 3.38 -3.84
C ILE A 168 -0.34 4.68 -4.49
N SER A 169 0.58 5.42 -5.11
CA SER A 169 0.29 6.68 -5.81
C SER A 169 -0.66 6.50 -7.00
N SER A 170 -0.78 5.28 -7.51
CA SER A 170 -1.67 4.86 -8.60
C SER A 170 -3.11 4.61 -8.19
N TRP A 171 -3.42 4.53 -6.90
CA TRP A 171 -4.79 4.29 -6.44
C TRP A 171 -5.73 5.42 -6.85
N ASP A 172 -6.87 5.04 -7.42
CA ASP A 172 -7.99 5.95 -7.65
C ASP A 172 -8.80 6.09 -6.35
N THR A 173 -8.78 7.27 -5.76
CA THR A 173 -9.47 7.58 -4.51
C THR A 173 -10.69 8.47 -4.70
N SER A 174 -11.10 8.74 -5.96
CA SER A 174 -12.16 9.71 -6.28
C SER A 174 -13.53 9.35 -5.69
N SER A 175 -13.78 8.06 -5.44
CA SER A 175 -14.98 7.52 -4.78
C SER A 175 -14.89 7.49 -3.24
N ALA A 176 -13.74 7.80 -2.65
CA ALA A 176 -13.52 7.67 -1.21
C ALA A 176 -14.33 8.70 -0.41
N ILE A 177 -15.01 8.21 0.63
CA ILE A 177 -15.81 9.00 1.56
C ILE A 177 -15.17 9.03 2.95
N ASP A 178 -14.60 7.92 3.40
CA ASP A 178 -13.97 7.79 4.72
C ASP A 178 -12.53 7.27 4.60
N MET A 179 -11.57 8.11 4.99
CA MET A 179 -10.14 7.78 5.09
C MET A 179 -9.64 7.88 6.53
N SER A 180 -10.55 7.93 7.51
CA SER A 180 -10.21 8.09 8.92
C SER A 180 -9.26 6.99 9.39
N PHE A 181 -8.26 7.38 10.16
CA PHE A 181 -7.28 6.49 10.77
C PHE A 181 -6.46 5.59 9.80
N MET A 182 -6.53 5.80 8.48
CA MET A 182 -5.97 4.88 7.48
C MET A 182 -4.50 4.54 7.73
N PHE A 183 -3.67 5.52 8.10
CA PHE A 183 -2.25 5.35 8.43
C PHE A 183 -1.94 5.76 9.87
N PHE A 184 -2.89 5.69 10.80
CA PHE A 184 -2.63 6.01 12.20
C PHE A 184 -1.54 5.10 12.78
N LYS A 185 -0.55 5.68 13.47
CA LYS A 185 0.64 4.95 13.96
C LYS A 185 1.25 4.10 12.84
N SER A 186 1.74 4.72 11.78
CA SER A 186 2.41 4.02 10.68
C SER A 186 3.83 4.55 10.42
N TRP A 187 4.64 3.79 9.68
CA TRP A 187 5.88 4.25 9.07
C TRP A 187 5.69 4.73 7.62
N PHE A 188 4.45 4.77 7.13
CA PHE A 188 4.11 5.19 5.78
C PHE A 188 4.69 6.58 5.43
N ASN A 189 5.33 6.66 4.27
CA ASN A 189 5.98 7.85 3.75
C ASN A 189 6.08 7.83 2.20
N GLN A 190 5.00 7.46 1.52
CA GLN A 190 4.93 7.51 0.07
C GLN A 190 4.25 8.79 -0.43
N ASN A 191 4.60 9.19 -1.65
CA ASN A 191 4.00 10.36 -2.28
C ASN A 191 2.59 10.03 -2.78
N ILE A 192 1.60 10.66 -2.17
CA ILE A 192 0.17 10.51 -2.48
C ILE A 192 -0.47 11.83 -2.96
N GLN A 193 0.34 12.75 -3.50
CA GLN A 193 -0.14 14.03 -4.03
C GLN A 193 -1.19 13.87 -5.15
N SER A 194 -1.20 12.72 -5.82
CA SER A 194 -2.08 12.36 -6.94
C SER A 194 -3.48 11.93 -6.50
N TRP A 195 -3.68 11.61 -5.22
CA TRP A 195 -4.97 11.17 -4.72
C TRP A 195 -6.03 12.27 -4.87
N ASP A 196 -7.17 11.90 -5.44
CA ASP A 196 -8.37 12.73 -5.45
C ASP A 196 -9.13 12.52 -4.15
N VAL A 197 -9.16 13.54 -3.30
CA VAL A 197 -9.86 13.52 -2.01
C VAL A 197 -11.11 14.42 -1.99
N SER A 198 -11.56 14.88 -3.16
CA SER A 198 -12.64 15.85 -3.29
C SER A 198 -14.00 15.34 -2.78
N SER A 199 -14.18 14.03 -2.69
CA SER A 199 -15.38 13.37 -2.15
C SER A 199 -15.30 13.06 -0.65
N VAL A 200 -14.10 13.08 -0.06
CA VAL A 200 -13.84 12.60 1.31
C VAL A 200 -14.56 13.49 2.33
N LYS A 201 -15.19 12.85 3.31
CA LYS A 201 -15.90 13.49 4.42
C LYS A 201 -15.15 13.38 5.75
N ASP A 202 -14.42 12.28 5.97
CA ASP A 202 -13.66 12.05 7.20
C ASP A 202 -12.19 11.69 6.91
N MET A 203 -11.29 12.50 7.47
CA MET A 203 -9.83 12.30 7.46
C MET A 203 -9.25 12.34 8.88
N SER A 204 -10.08 12.15 9.90
CA SER A 204 -9.65 12.22 11.29
C SER A 204 -8.56 11.18 11.54
N ASN A 205 -7.50 11.60 12.23
CA ASN A 205 -6.38 10.75 12.64
C ASN A 205 -5.65 10.03 11.49
N MET A 206 -5.81 10.45 10.22
CA MET A 206 -5.28 9.73 9.05
C MET A 206 -3.76 9.49 9.14
N PHE A 207 -2.98 10.48 9.56
CA PHE A 207 -1.52 10.41 9.75
C PHE A 207 -1.07 10.68 11.20
N ALA A 208 -2.00 10.68 12.18
CA ALA A 208 -1.61 10.86 13.57
C ALA A 208 -0.63 9.76 14.01
N ASN A 209 0.46 10.18 14.67
CA ASN A 209 1.57 9.31 15.07
C ASN A 209 2.36 8.65 13.93
N THR A 210 2.36 9.25 12.73
CA THR A 210 3.10 8.81 11.53
C THR A 210 4.27 9.76 11.25
N PRO A 211 5.38 9.64 12.01
CA PRO A 211 6.41 10.69 12.11
C PRO A 211 7.24 10.91 10.84
N LEU A 212 7.14 10.02 9.85
CA LEU A 212 7.92 10.11 8.62
C LEU A 212 7.16 10.78 7.48
N PHE A 213 5.82 10.86 7.54
CA PHE A 213 5.03 11.39 6.43
C PHE A 213 5.22 12.92 6.33
N ASN A 214 5.83 13.38 5.23
CA ASN A 214 6.12 14.79 5.00
C ASN A 214 6.09 15.17 3.51
N HIS A 215 5.14 14.60 2.76
CA HIS A 215 4.99 14.87 1.33
C HIS A 215 4.07 16.07 1.08
N ASN A 216 4.28 16.77 -0.05
CA ASN A 216 3.42 17.87 -0.45
C ASN A 216 2.05 17.36 -0.91
N ILE A 217 1.01 17.75 -0.19
CA ILE A 217 -0.40 17.44 -0.46
C ILE A 217 -1.25 18.70 -0.61
N SER A 218 -0.63 19.84 -0.91
CA SER A 218 -1.32 21.13 -1.09
C SER A 218 -2.29 21.16 -2.28
N SER A 219 -2.21 20.18 -3.19
CA SER A 219 -3.14 19.99 -4.31
C SER A 219 -4.49 19.39 -3.90
N TRP A 220 -4.58 18.80 -2.70
CA TRP A 220 -5.79 18.13 -2.25
C TRP A 220 -6.98 19.09 -2.09
N GLN A 221 -8.09 18.76 -2.75
CA GLN A 221 -9.34 19.51 -2.65
C GLN A 221 -10.14 19.03 -1.44
N VAL A 222 -10.03 19.75 -0.33
CA VAL A 222 -10.61 19.33 0.96
C VAL A 222 -11.92 20.02 1.34
N SER A 223 -12.57 20.69 0.39
CA SER A 223 -13.81 21.45 0.64
C SER A 223 -15.00 20.58 1.09
N SER A 224 -14.96 19.29 0.78
CA SER A 224 -15.96 18.29 1.22
C SER A 224 -15.75 17.76 2.63
N VAL A 225 -14.55 17.92 3.19
CA VAL A 225 -14.16 17.26 4.45
C VAL A 225 -14.89 17.92 5.62
N VAL A 226 -15.57 17.11 6.41
CA VAL A 226 -16.30 17.53 7.60
C VAL A 226 -15.44 17.36 8.84
N THR A 227 -14.63 16.30 8.90
CA THR A 227 -13.82 15.96 10.07
C THR A 227 -12.32 15.86 9.71
N MET A 228 -11.51 16.74 10.31
CA MET A 228 -10.03 16.77 10.19
C MET A 228 -9.32 16.67 11.55
N GLU A 229 -10.00 16.17 12.58
CA GLU A 229 -9.40 16.07 13.91
C GLU A 229 -8.10 15.23 13.85
N LYS A 230 -6.98 15.80 14.30
CA LYS A 230 -5.68 15.13 14.40
C LYS A 230 -5.23 14.46 13.09
N THR A 231 -5.54 15.04 11.94
CA THR A 231 -5.13 14.45 10.65
C THR A 231 -3.61 14.26 10.55
N PHE A 232 -2.79 15.10 11.19
CA PHE A 232 -1.31 15.01 11.25
C PHE A 232 -0.83 14.94 12.70
#